data_AF-K1ZBJ0-F1
#
_entry.id   AF-K1ZBJ0-F1
#
_cell.length_a   1.000
_cell.length_b   1.000
_cell.length_c   1.000
_cell.angle_alpha   90.00
_cell.angle_beta   90.00
_cell.angle_gamma   90.00
#
_symmetry.space_group_name_H-M   'P 1'
#
loop_
_entity.id
_entity.type
_entity.pdbx_description
1 polymer ?
#
loop_
_entity_poly.entity_id
_entity_poly.type
_entity_poly.pdbx_seq_one_letter_code
_entity_poly.pdbx_strand_id
1 'polypeptide(L)'
;MTFTKNLFYGGVGMKCPDCGREGLKVLMYDGKVYCPTCKFEKGISDYFLLLPPDPKAKKFVFTPQRSFGDENNYLIQVGIHTVGKVTLFPSGLEVGVILEISEGGVAKQVVTFLRGVFGEGMKFKRVSLRDCPEWDLKCPVCGEKSFRKVEGEDVVRCEGCKCFEMEVGNYLLSTLVTAGYMVDTKRFVDSFKIYVKRSNWFSVPIAQFELRRRGRMDITFTLRPVNGNHPVEFGKVKTFIDSLEIGPKVVVLNPQ
;
A
#
# COMPACT_ATOMS: atom_id res chain seq x y z
N MET A 1 3.58 31.48 27.33
CA MET A 1 2.78 30.25 27.48
C MET A 1 3.45 29.14 26.69
N THR A 2 3.95 28.14 27.38
CA THR A 2 4.61 26.97 26.79
C THR A 2 3.53 26.09 26.16
N PHE A 3 3.48 26.01 24.82
CA PHE A 3 2.58 25.07 24.14
C PHE A 3 3.13 23.65 24.33
N THR A 4 2.68 22.95 25.36
CA THR A 4 2.86 21.50 25.46
C THR A 4 2.08 20.87 24.30
N LYS A 5 2.81 20.39 23.29
CA LYS A 5 2.25 19.58 22.21
C LYS A 5 1.75 18.27 22.83
N ASN A 6 0.45 18.17 23.09
CA ASN A 6 -0.16 16.96 23.59
C ASN A 6 -0.16 15.91 22.47
N LEU A 7 0.54 14.79 22.71
CA LEU A 7 0.58 13.61 21.86
C LEU A 7 -0.69 12.79 22.12
N PHE A 8 -1.48 12.48 21.08
CA PHE A 8 -2.75 11.76 21.23
C PHE A 8 -2.71 10.40 20.53
N TYR A 9 -3.19 9.37 21.22
CA TYR A 9 -3.31 8.02 20.67
C TYR A 9 -4.68 7.85 20.01
N GLY A 10 -4.70 7.58 18.72
CA GLY A 10 -5.92 7.30 17.96
C GLY A 10 -6.39 5.88 18.20
N GLY A 11 -7.56 5.71 18.79
CA GLY A 11 -8.18 4.41 19.05
C GLY A 11 -9.55 4.54 19.69
N VAL A 12 -10.35 3.47 19.63
CA VAL A 12 -11.66 3.36 20.27
C VAL A 12 -11.55 3.82 21.74
N GLY A 13 -12.33 4.85 22.11
CA GLY A 13 -12.25 5.45 23.45
C GLY A 13 -11.38 6.71 23.57
N MET A 14 -11.16 7.48 22.50
CA MET A 14 -10.47 8.77 22.59
C MET A 14 -11.13 9.66 23.66
N LYS A 15 -10.34 10.01 24.68
CA LYS A 15 -10.71 10.97 25.71
C LYS A 15 -10.52 12.39 25.17
N CYS A 16 -11.51 13.24 25.40
CA CYS A 16 -11.37 14.66 25.08
C CYS A 16 -10.23 15.26 25.89
N PRO A 17 -9.31 16.04 25.27
CA PRO A 17 -8.19 16.65 26.00
C PRO A 17 -8.63 17.71 27.02
N ASP A 18 -9.81 18.28 26.80
CA ASP A 18 -10.35 19.35 27.64
C ASP A 18 -11.12 18.77 28.84
N CYS A 19 -12.03 17.82 28.60
CA CYS A 19 -12.89 17.27 29.66
C CYS A 19 -12.57 15.83 30.10
N GLY A 20 -11.59 15.15 29.50
CA GLY A 20 -11.14 13.80 29.87
C GLY A 20 -12.15 12.68 29.62
N ARG A 21 -13.36 12.98 29.15
CA ARG A 21 -14.41 12.00 28.88
C ARG A 21 -14.19 11.28 27.56
N GLU A 22 -14.50 10.00 27.55
CA GLU A 22 -14.50 9.17 26.35
C GLU A 22 -15.57 9.62 25.35
N GLY A 23 -15.42 9.23 24.10
CA GLY A 23 -16.37 9.58 23.04
C GLY A 23 -16.08 10.93 22.39
N LEU A 24 -14.82 11.35 22.36
CA LEU A 24 -14.38 12.39 21.42
C LEU A 24 -14.75 11.91 20.00
N LYS A 25 -15.76 12.54 19.41
CA LYS A 25 -16.20 12.22 18.05
C LYS A 25 -15.44 13.13 17.12
N VAL A 26 -14.57 12.57 16.31
CA VAL A 26 -13.90 13.33 15.27
C VAL A 26 -14.94 13.72 14.21
N LEU A 27 -15.65 14.84 14.43
CA LEU A 27 -16.58 15.42 13.45
C LEU A 27 -15.78 16.29 12.50
N MET A 28 -15.39 15.72 11.36
CA MET A 28 -14.65 16.46 10.34
C MET A 28 -15.59 17.30 9.47
N TYR A 29 -16.13 18.35 10.05
CA TYR A 29 -16.56 19.53 9.31
C TYR A 29 -15.39 20.52 9.35
N ASP A 30 -14.87 20.96 8.21
CA ASP A 30 -13.69 21.84 8.11
C ASP A 30 -12.41 21.32 8.80
N GLY A 31 -12.20 20.01 8.85
CA GLY A 31 -10.96 19.44 9.36
C GLY A 31 -10.74 19.70 10.86
N LYS A 32 -11.81 19.66 11.67
CA LYS A 32 -11.73 19.86 13.12
C LYS A 32 -12.09 18.58 13.89
N VAL A 33 -11.61 18.51 15.12
CA VAL A 33 -11.92 17.50 16.13
C VAL A 33 -12.89 18.11 17.12
N TYR A 34 -14.01 17.44 17.37
CA TYR A 34 -15.09 17.96 18.19
C TYR A 34 -15.38 17.07 19.39
N CYS A 35 -15.60 17.67 20.56
CA CYS A 35 -16.17 16.95 21.69
C CYS A 35 -17.64 17.36 21.88
N PRO A 36 -18.61 16.45 21.71
CA PRO A 36 -20.02 16.78 21.94
C PRO A 36 -20.32 17.13 23.40
N THR A 37 -19.48 16.67 24.33
CA THR A 37 -19.72 16.83 25.76
C THR A 37 -19.30 18.19 26.29
N CYS A 38 -18.11 18.68 25.92
CA CYS A 38 -17.62 19.99 26.37
C CYS A 38 -17.56 21.04 25.25
N LYS A 39 -18.07 20.71 24.06
CA LYS A 39 -18.03 21.57 22.86
C LYS A 39 -16.62 21.99 22.44
N PHE A 40 -15.60 21.27 22.90
CA PHE A 40 -14.23 21.48 22.47
C PHE A 40 -14.13 21.30 20.95
N GLU A 41 -13.38 22.19 20.29
CA GLU A 41 -13.19 22.20 18.84
C GLU A 41 -11.74 22.61 18.53
N LYS A 42 -11.02 21.84 17.72
CA LYS A 42 -9.64 22.17 17.31
C LYS A 42 -9.29 21.55 15.96
N GLY A 43 -8.41 22.17 15.17
CA GLY A 43 -8.00 21.64 13.87
C GLY A 43 -7.35 20.26 13.99
N ILE A 44 -7.64 19.35 13.05
CA ILE A 44 -7.04 18.02 12.95
C ILE A 44 -5.51 18.10 12.79
N SER A 45 -5.02 19.17 12.16
CA SER A 45 -3.59 19.46 12.00
C SER A 45 -2.84 19.73 13.32
N ASP A 46 -3.58 19.95 14.41
CA ASP A 46 -3.03 20.03 15.77
C ASP A 46 -3.05 18.68 16.52
N TYR A 47 -3.61 17.64 15.91
CA TYR A 47 -3.62 16.27 16.42
C TYR A 47 -2.54 15.42 15.74
N PHE A 48 -1.66 14.86 16.54
CA PHE A 48 -0.80 13.78 16.09
C PHE A 48 -1.60 12.49 16.16
N LEU A 49 -1.84 11.86 15.00
CA LEU A 49 -2.36 10.50 14.92
C LEU A 49 -1.24 9.55 15.38
N LEU A 50 -1.37 8.95 16.57
CA LEU A 50 -0.42 7.94 17.06
C LEU A 50 -1.13 6.60 17.22
N LEU A 51 -0.46 5.50 16.84
CA LEU A 51 -0.97 4.16 17.05
C LEU A 51 -0.95 3.73 18.52
N PRO A 52 -1.87 2.84 18.94
CA PRO A 52 -1.59 1.90 20.00
C PRO A 52 -0.45 0.96 19.57
N PRO A 53 0.48 0.58 20.47
CA PRO A 53 1.55 -0.35 20.12
C PRO A 53 1.00 -1.72 19.74
N ASP A 54 1.31 -2.21 18.54
CA ASP A 54 1.26 -3.63 18.20
C ASP A 54 2.25 -4.38 19.13
N PRO A 55 1.97 -5.57 19.68
CA PRO A 55 2.98 -6.42 20.34
C PRO A 55 4.23 -6.73 19.48
N LYS A 56 4.21 -6.46 18.17
CA LYS A 56 5.36 -6.51 17.23
C LYS A 56 5.89 -5.11 16.80
N ALA A 57 5.44 -4.06 17.50
CA ALA A 57 5.50 -2.60 17.28
C ALA A 57 6.46 -2.01 16.23
N LYS A 58 5.91 -1.63 15.08
CA LYS A 58 6.33 -0.42 14.35
C LYS A 58 5.45 0.74 14.83
N LYS A 59 6.02 1.72 15.55
CA LYS A 59 5.28 2.94 15.94
C LYS A 59 5.10 3.81 14.71
N PHE A 60 3.89 3.85 14.13
CA PHE A 60 3.58 4.80 13.06
C PHE A 60 3.38 6.20 13.66
N VAL A 61 4.07 7.18 13.09
CA VAL A 61 3.93 8.60 13.37
C VAL A 61 3.40 9.27 12.11
N PHE A 62 2.34 10.06 12.24
CA PHE A 62 1.79 10.84 11.14
C PHE A 62 2.22 12.29 11.28
N THR A 63 3.09 12.75 10.38
CA THR A 63 3.68 14.10 10.42
C THR A 63 3.05 14.97 9.34
N PRO A 64 2.42 16.11 9.70
CA PRO A 64 1.83 17.02 8.73
C PRO A 64 2.88 17.55 7.73
N GLN A 65 2.58 17.51 6.42
CA GLN A 65 3.35 18.24 5.42
C GLN A 65 2.80 19.65 5.29
N ARG A 66 3.33 20.59 6.08
CA ARG A 66 3.00 22.01 5.98
C ARG A 66 3.76 22.65 4.81
N SER A 67 3.40 22.27 3.59
CA SER A 67 3.84 22.95 2.37
C SER A 67 2.71 23.88 1.91
N PHE A 68 3.06 25.09 1.44
CA PHE A 68 2.15 26.17 1.04
C PHE A 68 0.86 25.67 0.35
N GLY A 69 -0.25 25.59 1.11
CA GLY A 69 -1.59 25.32 0.59
C GLY A 69 -2.15 23.89 0.75
N ASP A 70 -1.40 22.94 1.33
CA ASP A 70 -1.80 21.52 1.31
C ASP A 70 -1.90 20.90 2.72
N GLU A 71 -2.75 21.50 3.57
CA GLU A 71 -2.89 21.23 5.02
C GLU A 71 -3.41 19.82 5.38
N ASN A 72 -3.86 19.05 4.39
CA ASN A 72 -4.47 17.74 4.59
C ASN A 72 -3.55 16.55 4.30
N ASN A 73 -2.26 16.81 4.10
CA ASN A 73 -1.25 15.80 3.82
C ASN A 73 -0.43 15.42 5.05
N TYR A 74 -0.25 14.12 5.27
CA TYR A 74 0.55 13.60 6.36
C TYR A 74 1.50 12.51 5.85
N LEU A 75 2.77 12.59 6.23
CA LEU A 75 3.72 11.50 6.06
C LEU A 75 3.50 10.47 7.14
N ILE A 76 3.55 9.20 6.78
CA ILE A 76 3.47 8.06 7.69
C ILE A 76 4.89 7.57 7.92
N GLN A 77 5.34 7.53 9.16
CA GLN A 77 6.72 7.19 9.51
C GLN A 77 6.79 6.07 10.52
N VAL A 78 7.74 5.16 10.38
CA VAL A 78 8.11 4.16 11.39
C VAL A 78 9.51 4.47 11.89
N GLY A 79 9.62 4.89 13.15
CA GLY A 79 10.88 5.43 13.66
C GLY A 79 11.29 6.66 12.84
N ILE A 80 12.37 6.55 12.08
CA ILE A 80 12.87 7.63 11.19
C ILE A 80 12.53 7.41 9.71
N HIS A 81 11.93 6.28 9.35
CA HIS A 81 11.68 5.89 7.96
C HIS A 81 10.26 6.29 7.54
N THR A 82 10.12 6.95 6.39
CA THR A 82 8.80 7.21 5.80
C THR A 82 8.31 5.97 5.07
N VAL A 83 7.11 5.50 5.41
CA VAL A 83 6.48 4.30 4.86
C VAL A 83 5.27 4.61 3.98
N GLY A 84 4.86 5.88 3.92
CA GLY A 84 3.79 6.32 3.05
C GLY A 84 3.36 7.76 3.30
N LYS A 85 2.27 8.13 2.63
CA LYS A 85 1.60 9.42 2.73
C LYS A 85 0.09 9.21 2.75
N VAL A 86 -0.61 9.95 3.59
CA VAL A 86 -2.07 10.02 3.59
C VAL A 86 -2.51 11.44 3.27
N THR A 87 -3.51 11.57 2.41
CA THR A 87 -4.18 12.82 2.08
C THR A 87 -5.65 12.70 2.45
N LEU A 88 -6.11 13.65 3.25
CA LEU A 88 -7.50 13.73 3.68
C LEU A 88 -8.27 14.72 2.80
N PHE A 89 -9.49 14.36 2.40
CA PHE A 89 -10.37 15.22 1.64
C PHE A 89 -11.67 15.38 2.41
N PRO A 90 -11.92 16.54 3.04
CA PRO A 90 -13.24 16.82 3.58
C PRO A 90 -14.25 16.86 2.42
N SER A 91 -15.38 16.16 2.57
CA SER A 91 -16.47 16.15 1.59
C SER A 91 -17.81 16.18 2.34
N GLY A 92 -18.28 17.38 2.65
CA GLY A 92 -19.48 17.58 3.46
C GLY A 92 -19.30 17.00 4.87
N LEU A 93 -20.04 15.93 5.18
CA LEU A 93 -19.96 15.21 6.47
C LEU A 93 -19.04 13.97 6.43
N GLU A 94 -18.43 13.66 5.28
CA GLU A 94 -17.58 12.48 5.10
C GLU A 94 -16.11 12.87 4.88
N VAL A 95 -15.21 11.96 5.23
CA VAL A 95 -13.77 12.07 4.95
C VAL A 95 -13.41 11.08 3.86
N GLY A 96 -12.97 11.61 2.72
CA GLY A 96 -12.31 10.84 1.67
C GLY A 96 -10.83 10.71 1.98
N VAL A 97 -10.26 9.51 1.78
CA VAL A 97 -8.82 9.28 1.99
C VAL A 97 -8.14 8.80 0.73
N ILE A 98 -7.01 9.42 0.40
CA ILE A 98 -6.01 8.86 -0.51
C ILE A 98 -4.82 8.41 0.32
N LEU A 99 -4.41 7.17 0.14
CA LEU A 99 -3.28 6.56 0.85
C LEU A 99 -2.25 6.07 -0.17
N GLU A 100 -1.01 6.51 -0.03
CA GLU A 100 0.12 6.07 -0.85
C GLU A 100 1.13 5.37 0.06
N ILE A 101 1.34 4.07 -0.11
CA ILE A 101 2.22 3.24 0.71
C ILE A 101 3.47 2.89 -0.08
N SER A 102 4.63 3.00 0.56
CA SER A 102 5.93 2.69 0.00
C SER A 102 6.62 1.51 0.71
N GLU A 103 5.91 0.80 1.58
CA GLU A 103 6.42 -0.37 2.29
C GLU A 103 5.39 -1.51 2.35
N GLY A 104 5.80 -2.71 1.95
CA GLY A 104 4.94 -3.90 1.93
C GLY A 104 4.49 -4.33 3.34
N GLY A 105 3.26 -4.82 3.46
CA GLY A 105 2.67 -5.28 4.73
C GLY A 105 2.23 -4.17 5.69
N VAL A 106 2.38 -2.90 5.31
CA VAL A 106 1.95 -1.73 6.10
C VAL A 106 0.51 -1.29 5.76
N ALA A 107 0.09 -1.47 4.51
CA ALA A 107 -1.16 -0.90 3.99
C ALA A 107 -2.40 -1.29 4.82
N LYS A 108 -2.55 -2.58 5.14
CA LYS A 108 -3.68 -3.08 5.96
C LYS A 108 -3.72 -2.47 7.35
N GLN A 109 -2.55 -2.29 7.98
CA GLN A 109 -2.44 -1.72 9.32
C GLN A 109 -2.88 -0.26 9.31
N VAL A 110 -2.43 0.51 8.32
CA VAL A 110 -2.82 1.91 8.15
C VAL A 110 -4.32 2.03 7.85
N VAL A 111 -4.87 1.19 6.97
CA VAL A 111 -6.31 1.17 6.68
C VAL A 111 -7.13 0.88 7.95
N THR A 112 -6.73 -0.13 8.72
CA THR A 112 -7.40 -0.50 9.98
C THR A 112 -7.35 0.66 10.99
N PHE A 113 -6.19 1.33 11.10
CA PHE A 113 -6.04 2.49 11.95
C PHE A 113 -6.98 3.63 11.55
N LEU A 114 -7.00 3.99 10.26
CA LEU A 114 -7.86 5.06 9.77
C LEU A 114 -9.34 4.72 10.04
N ARG A 115 -9.78 3.49 9.83
CA ARG A 115 -11.14 3.08 10.21
C ARG A 115 -11.40 3.19 11.71
N GLY A 116 -10.41 2.85 12.54
CA GLY A 116 -10.51 3.01 14.00
C GLY A 116 -10.62 4.46 14.45
N VAL A 117 -9.99 5.41 13.73
CA VAL A 117 -10.01 6.84 14.07
C VAL A 117 -11.22 7.56 13.48
N PHE A 118 -11.50 7.33 12.20
CA PHE A 118 -12.51 8.06 11.43
C PHE A 118 -13.86 7.32 11.38
N GLY A 119 -13.91 6.08 11.89
CA GLY A 119 -15.07 5.20 11.85
C GLY A 119 -15.11 4.31 10.61
N GLU A 120 -15.82 3.18 10.71
CA GLU A 120 -15.98 2.21 9.62
C GLU A 120 -16.66 2.80 8.36
N GLY A 121 -17.42 3.88 8.50
CA GLY A 121 -18.09 4.58 7.40
C GLY A 121 -17.16 5.46 6.55
N MET A 122 -15.87 5.59 6.88
CA MET A 122 -14.94 6.39 6.10
C MET A 122 -14.76 5.83 4.68
N LYS A 123 -14.51 6.72 3.70
CA LYS A 123 -14.34 6.31 2.30
C LYS A 123 -12.89 6.43 1.86
N PHE A 124 -12.32 5.32 1.42
CA PHE A 124 -11.06 5.35 0.68
C PHE A 124 -11.37 5.71 -0.78
N LYS A 125 -10.84 6.84 -1.25
CA LYS A 125 -10.86 7.19 -2.67
C LYS A 125 -9.82 6.36 -3.43
N ARG A 126 -8.64 6.22 -2.83
CA ARG A 126 -7.52 5.46 -3.39
C ARG A 126 -6.59 4.95 -2.30
N VAL A 127 -6.09 3.73 -2.45
CA VAL A 127 -5.00 3.15 -1.67
C VAL A 127 -4.02 2.54 -2.66
N SER A 128 -2.85 3.12 -2.82
CA SER A 128 -1.85 2.70 -3.81
C SER A 128 -0.58 2.19 -3.15
N LEU A 129 -0.07 1.04 -3.58
CA LEU A 129 1.30 0.60 -3.27
C LEU A 129 2.23 0.97 -4.43
N ARG A 130 3.23 1.80 -4.13
CA ARG A 130 4.29 2.19 -5.06
C ARG A 130 5.60 1.56 -4.61
N ASP A 131 6.36 1.03 -5.56
CA ASP A 131 7.71 0.48 -5.32
C ASP A 131 7.76 -0.62 -4.22
N CYS A 132 6.61 -1.20 -3.85
CA CYS A 132 6.53 -2.23 -2.83
C CYS A 132 5.42 -3.27 -3.14
N PRO A 133 5.70 -4.57 -2.97
CA PRO A 133 4.72 -5.64 -3.14
C PRO A 133 3.81 -5.81 -1.91
N GLU A 134 2.63 -6.39 -2.13
CA GLU A 134 1.75 -6.92 -1.08
C GLU A 134 1.76 -8.44 -1.10
N TRP A 135 2.39 -9.04 -0.10
CA TRP A 135 2.72 -10.46 -0.10
C TRP A 135 1.52 -11.37 0.18
N ASP A 136 0.48 -10.87 0.84
CA ASP A 136 -0.69 -11.68 1.16
C ASP A 136 -1.75 -11.71 0.05
N LEU A 137 -1.55 -10.89 -1.00
CA LEU A 137 -2.47 -10.69 -2.13
C LEU A 137 -3.92 -10.49 -1.70
N LYS A 138 -4.13 -9.81 -0.58
CA LYS A 138 -5.46 -9.38 -0.13
C LYS A 138 -5.54 -7.88 -0.22
N CYS A 139 -6.67 -7.39 -0.71
CA CYS A 139 -6.97 -5.98 -0.68
C CYS A 139 -6.97 -5.50 0.79
N PRO A 140 -6.12 -4.53 1.18
CA PRO A 140 -6.07 -4.02 2.55
C PRO A 140 -7.35 -3.29 2.96
N VAL A 141 -8.19 -2.91 1.98
CA VAL A 141 -9.45 -2.20 2.19
C VAL A 141 -10.62 -3.16 2.41
N CYS A 142 -10.84 -4.13 1.51
CA CYS A 142 -12.01 -5.03 1.59
C CYS A 142 -11.68 -6.50 1.83
N GLY A 143 -10.40 -6.88 1.85
CA GLY A 143 -9.96 -8.27 2.06
C GLY A 143 -10.09 -9.20 0.84
N GLU A 144 -10.68 -8.72 -0.26
CA GLU A 144 -10.83 -9.48 -1.51
C GLU A 144 -9.49 -9.82 -2.15
N LYS A 145 -9.47 -10.91 -2.93
CA LYS A 145 -8.28 -11.41 -3.64
C LYS A 145 -8.34 -11.27 -5.15
N SER A 146 -9.44 -10.75 -5.72
CA SER A 146 -9.54 -10.55 -7.16
C SER A 146 -9.09 -9.14 -7.56
N PHE A 147 -8.19 -9.13 -8.55
CA PHE A 147 -7.54 -7.96 -9.08
C PHE A 147 -7.63 -8.00 -10.58
N ARG A 148 -7.83 -6.83 -11.18
CA ARG A 148 -7.87 -6.68 -12.64
C ARG A 148 -6.89 -5.63 -13.08
N LYS A 149 -6.19 -5.89 -14.18
CA LYS A 149 -5.40 -4.89 -14.87
C LYS A 149 -6.29 -3.74 -15.33
N VAL A 150 -5.88 -2.50 -15.02
CA VAL A 150 -6.59 -1.31 -15.50
C VAL A 150 -6.06 -0.94 -16.89
N GLU A 151 -6.96 -0.77 -17.86
CA GLU A 151 -6.59 -0.39 -19.23
C GLU A 151 -5.98 1.01 -19.28
N GLY A 152 -4.87 1.17 -20.01
CA GLY A 152 -4.18 2.46 -20.17
C GLY A 152 -3.35 2.92 -18.96
N GLU A 153 -3.35 2.20 -17.84
CA GLU A 153 -2.55 2.52 -16.64
C GLU A 153 -1.46 1.45 -16.42
N ASP A 154 -0.51 1.66 -15.49
CA ASP A 154 0.47 0.63 -15.07
C ASP A 154 0.10 0.04 -13.70
N VAL A 155 -1.20 -0.18 -13.47
CA VAL A 155 -1.71 -0.72 -12.21
C VAL A 155 -2.65 -1.90 -12.43
N VAL A 156 -2.72 -2.75 -11.41
CA VAL A 156 -3.85 -3.65 -11.15
C VAL A 156 -4.69 -3.05 -10.03
N ARG A 157 -6.00 -3.24 -10.09
CA ARG A 157 -6.97 -2.67 -9.14
C ARG A 157 -7.84 -3.78 -8.58
N CYS A 158 -8.13 -3.71 -7.29
CA CYS A 158 -9.06 -4.63 -6.63
C CYS A 158 -10.46 -4.50 -7.24
N GLU A 159 -11.07 -5.61 -7.65
CA GLU A 159 -12.40 -5.58 -8.29
C GLU A 159 -13.52 -5.30 -7.30
N GLY A 160 -13.36 -5.71 -6.04
CA GLY A 160 -14.37 -5.56 -4.99
C GLY A 160 -14.59 -4.10 -4.59
N CYS A 161 -13.56 -3.43 -4.06
CA CYS A 161 -13.70 -2.05 -3.61
C CYS A 161 -13.36 -0.99 -4.66
N LYS A 162 -12.56 -1.33 -5.69
CA LYS A 162 -12.00 -0.39 -6.67
C LYS A 162 -11.11 0.72 -6.10
N CYS A 163 -10.94 0.78 -4.78
CA CYS A 163 -10.09 1.78 -4.12
C CYS A 163 -8.62 1.37 -4.10
N PHE A 164 -8.32 0.08 -4.08
CA PHE A 164 -6.96 -0.42 -3.89
C PHE A 164 -6.29 -0.74 -5.23
N GLU A 165 -5.07 -0.23 -5.40
CA GLU A 165 -4.27 -0.36 -6.61
C GLU A 165 -2.80 -0.64 -6.29
N MET A 166 -2.16 -1.41 -7.16
CA MET A 166 -0.76 -1.76 -7.05
C MET A 166 -0.15 -1.77 -8.45
N GLU A 167 1.10 -1.35 -8.57
CA GLU A 167 1.82 -1.42 -9.84
C GLU A 167 1.89 -2.85 -10.37
N VAL A 168 1.85 -3.02 -11.70
CA VAL A 168 1.79 -4.35 -12.31
C VAL A 168 3.00 -5.20 -11.95
N GLY A 169 4.19 -4.60 -11.92
CA GLY A 169 5.40 -5.30 -11.50
C GLY A 169 5.29 -5.84 -10.06
N ASN A 170 4.72 -5.04 -9.14
CA ASN A 170 4.57 -5.42 -7.72
C ASN A 170 3.54 -6.54 -7.57
N TYR A 171 2.47 -6.49 -8.35
CA TYR A 171 1.48 -7.56 -8.41
C TYR A 171 2.06 -8.87 -8.94
N LEU A 172 2.80 -8.81 -10.05
CA LEU A 172 3.44 -9.99 -10.63
C LEU A 172 4.41 -10.63 -9.63
N LEU A 173 5.23 -9.81 -8.98
CA LEU A 173 6.20 -10.26 -8.00
C LEU A 173 5.53 -10.93 -6.79
N SER A 174 4.46 -10.33 -6.27
CA SER A 174 3.65 -10.90 -5.18
C SER A 174 3.00 -12.23 -5.58
N THR A 175 2.53 -12.32 -6.82
CA THR A 175 1.86 -13.51 -7.38
C THR A 175 2.85 -14.66 -7.61
N LEU A 176 4.05 -14.37 -8.10
CA LEU A 176 5.13 -15.35 -8.22
C LEU A 176 5.56 -15.91 -6.86
N VAL A 177 5.75 -15.05 -5.86
CA VAL A 177 6.11 -15.50 -4.51
C VAL A 177 5.01 -16.36 -3.89
N THR A 178 3.75 -15.96 -4.04
CA THR A 178 2.60 -16.74 -3.56
C THR A 178 2.50 -18.11 -4.24
N ALA A 179 2.88 -18.20 -5.52
CA ALA A 179 2.96 -19.45 -6.26
C ALA A 179 4.20 -20.31 -5.90
N GLY A 180 5.04 -19.86 -4.97
CA GLY A 180 6.20 -20.60 -4.47
C GLY A 180 7.50 -20.36 -5.23
N TYR A 181 7.53 -19.40 -6.16
CA TYR A 181 8.77 -18.99 -6.82
C TYR A 181 9.59 -18.09 -5.90
N MET A 182 10.91 -18.20 -6.01
CA MET A 182 11.83 -17.26 -5.38
C MET A 182 12.19 -16.17 -6.40
N VAL A 183 12.25 -14.91 -5.96
CA VAL A 183 12.57 -13.76 -6.80
C VAL A 183 13.65 -12.91 -6.12
N ASP A 184 14.63 -12.44 -6.87
CA ASP A 184 15.64 -11.51 -6.36
C ASP A 184 15.15 -10.07 -6.54
N THR A 185 14.73 -9.44 -5.45
CA THR A 185 14.08 -8.12 -5.46
C THR A 185 15.04 -6.97 -5.15
N LYS A 186 16.35 -7.20 -5.23
CA LYS A 186 17.34 -6.26 -4.68
C LYS A 186 17.30 -4.86 -5.30
N ARG A 187 16.84 -4.68 -6.55
CA ARG A 187 16.79 -3.37 -7.22
C ARG A 187 15.71 -3.36 -8.30
N PHE A 188 14.66 -2.56 -8.08
CA PHE A 188 13.62 -2.18 -9.05
C PHE A 188 12.67 -3.31 -9.48
N VAL A 189 11.37 -3.03 -9.36
CA VAL A 189 10.27 -3.94 -9.71
C VAL A 189 10.23 -4.26 -11.22
N ASP A 190 10.96 -3.48 -12.02
CA ASP A 190 11.00 -3.59 -13.47
C ASP A 190 11.91 -4.70 -14.00
N SER A 191 12.80 -5.26 -13.19
CA SER A 191 13.65 -6.37 -13.63
C SER A 191 14.07 -7.25 -12.47
N PHE A 192 13.81 -8.57 -12.59
CA PHE A 192 14.19 -9.52 -11.56
C PHE A 192 14.44 -10.91 -12.14
N LYS A 193 15.21 -11.71 -11.41
CA LYS A 193 15.42 -13.13 -11.70
C LYS A 193 14.42 -13.98 -10.93
N ILE A 194 13.90 -15.00 -11.60
CA ILE A 194 12.98 -15.99 -11.05
C ILE A 194 13.75 -17.29 -10.85
N TYR A 195 13.58 -17.88 -9.67
CA TYR A 195 14.26 -19.09 -9.25
C TYR A 195 13.25 -20.14 -8.80
N VAL A 196 13.62 -21.40 -8.96
CA VAL A 196 12.93 -22.55 -8.36
C VAL A 196 13.77 -23.13 -7.23
N LYS A 197 13.10 -23.52 -6.15
CA LYS A 197 13.75 -24.19 -5.02
C LYS A 197 14.03 -25.65 -5.40
N ARG A 198 15.29 -26.07 -5.35
CA ARG A 198 15.71 -27.47 -5.57
C ARG A 198 15.92 -28.21 -4.25
N SER A 199 16.44 -27.50 -3.25
CA SER A 199 16.63 -28.01 -1.89
C SER A 199 16.55 -26.84 -0.91
N ASN A 200 16.65 -27.11 0.39
CA ASN A 200 16.63 -26.05 1.41
C ASN A 200 17.77 -25.03 1.30
N TRP A 201 18.85 -25.37 0.58
CA TRP A 201 20.06 -24.55 0.47
C TRP A 201 20.40 -24.15 -0.96
N PHE A 202 19.61 -24.58 -1.95
CA PHE A 202 19.92 -24.39 -3.35
C PHE A 202 18.70 -23.96 -4.16
N SER A 203 18.81 -22.78 -4.78
CA SER A 203 17.86 -22.22 -5.73
C SER A 203 18.53 -22.08 -7.08
N VAL A 204 17.81 -22.41 -8.16
CA VAL A 204 18.37 -22.33 -9.51
C VAL A 204 17.61 -21.28 -10.31
N PRO A 205 18.30 -20.31 -10.94
CA PRO A 205 17.65 -19.33 -11.78
C PRO A 205 17.08 -20.01 -13.01
N ILE A 206 15.83 -19.70 -13.36
CA ILE A 206 15.15 -20.26 -14.52
C ILE A 206 14.81 -19.20 -15.56
N ALA A 207 14.55 -17.97 -15.13
CA ALA A 207 14.19 -16.88 -16.02
C ALA A 207 14.64 -15.52 -15.48
N GLN A 208 14.84 -14.58 -16.39
CA GLN A 208 14.97 -13.17 -16.13
C GLN A 208 13.75 -12.47 -16.73
N PHE A 209 13.01 -11.76 -15.88
CA PHE A 209 11.89 -10.95 -16.27
C PHE A 209 12.34 -9.49 -16.42
N GLU A 210 11.87 -8.81 -17.45
CA GLU A 210 12.03 -7.37 -17.61
C GLU A 210 10.72 -6.74 -18.10
N LEU A 211 10.28 -5.71 -17.37
CA LEU A 211 9.21 -4.80 -17.73
C LEU A 211 9.81 -3.61 -18.50
N ARG A 212 9.38 -3.42 -19.75
CA ARG A 212 9.81 -2.29 -20.56
C ARG A 212 8.65 -1.34 -20.77
N ARG A 213 8.86 -0.06 -20.48
CA ARG A 213 7.91 1.02 -20.74
C ARG A 213 8.37 1.80 -21.96
N ARG A 214 7.53 1.87 -23.00
CA ARG A 214 7.76 2.73 -24.16
C ARG A 214 6.65 3.79 -24.20
N GLY A 215 6.98 5.02 -23.83
CA GLY A 215 5.98 6.05 -23.60
C GLY A 215 5.10 5.75 -22.37
N ARG A 216 3.92 6.39 -22.29
CA ARG A 216 3.00 6.23 -21.16
C ARG A 216 2.14 4.96 -21.22
N MET A 217 2.01 4.34 -22.38
CA MET A 217 0.97 3.32 -22.61
C MET A 217 1.48 1.96 -23.10
N ASP A 218 2.68 1.87 -23.69
CA ASP A 218 3.19 0.57 -24.14
C ASP A 218 4.04 -0.09 -23.05
N ILE A 219 3.43 -1.02 -22.34
CA ILE A 219 4.12 -1.92 -21.42
C ILE A 219 4.40 -3.23 -22.14
N THR A 220 5.68 -3.59 -22.25
CA THR A 220 6.12 -4.87 -22.80
C THR A 220 6.72 -5.74 -21.71
N PHE A 221 6.17 -6.94 -21.56
CA PHE A 221 6.67 -7.96 -20.64
C PHE A 221 7.62 -8.87 -21.41
N THR A 222 8.88 -8.92 -20.99
CA THR A 222 9.86 -9.83 -21.59
C THR A 222 10.32 -10.86 -20.57
N LEU A 223 10.46 -12.11 -21.04
CA LEU A 223 10.97 -13.21 -20.24
C LEU A 223 12.09 -13.91 -21.01
N ARG A 224 13.26 -14.02 -20.38
CA ARG A 224 14.43 -14.68 -20.96
C ARG A 224 14.79 -15.90 -20.12
N PRO A 225 15.03 -17.07 -20.72
CA PRO A 225 15.49 -18.22 -19.95
C PRO A 225 16.91 -17.98 -19.44
N VAL A 226 17.19 -18.44 -18.22
CA VAL A 226 18.56 -18.44 -17.67
C VAL A 226 19.11 -19.86 -17.80
N ASN A 227 20.23 -20.01 -18.49
CA ASN A 227 21.04 -21.23 -18.60
C ASN A 227 20.46 -22.45 -19.34
N GLY A 228 19.38 -22.34 -20.13
CA GLY A 228 18.91 -23.39 -21.06
C GLY A 228 18.48 -24.75 -20.46
N ASN A 229 18.82 -25.03 -19.20
CA ASN A 229 18.77 -26.36 -18.58
C ASN A 229 17.40 -26.67 -17.91
N HIS A 230 16.43 -25.76 -17.97
CA HIS A 230 15.13 -25.90 -17.30
C HIS A 230 13.93 -25.49 -18.19
N PRO A 231 13.77 -26.08 -19.40
CA PRO A 231 12.71 -25.69 -20.33
C PRO A 231 11.30 -25.93 -19.78
N VAL A 232 11.11 -27.00 -18.99
CA VAL A 232 9.82 -27.32 -18.36
C VAL A 232 9.43 -26.25 -17.33
N GLU A 233 10.34 -25.90 -16.42
CA GLU A 233 10.06 -24.89 -15.39
C GLU A 233 9.91 -23.49 -15.99
N PHE A 234 10.70 -23.16 -17.01
CA PHE A 234 10.52 -21.94 -17.79
C PHE A 234 9.13 -21.87 -18.44
N GLY A 235 8.69 -22.96 -19.07
CA GLY A 235 7.35 -23.07 -19.66
C GLY A 235 6.24 -22.85 -18.63
N LYS A 236 6.35 -23.45 -17.44
CA LYS A 236 5.40 -23.25 -16.33
C LYS A 236 5.32 -21.78 -15.91
N VAL A 237 6.46 -21.11 -15.72
CA VAL A 237 6.49 -19.69 -15.37
C VAL A 237 5.84 -18.85 -16.45
N LYS A 238 6.15 -19.10 -17.73
CA LYS A 238 5.54 -18.37 -18.84
C LYS A 238 4.01 -18.53 -18.83
N THR A 239 3.51 -19.76 -18.76
CA THR A 239 2.07 -20.05 -18.72
C THR A 239 1.41 -19.39 -17.51
N PHE A 240 2.06 -19.41 -16.35
CA PHE A 240 1.58 -18.74 -15.16
C PHE A 240 1.45 -17.23 -15.36
N ILE A 241 2.50 -16.55 -15.86
CA ILE A 241 2.45 -15.10 -16.09
C ILE A 241 1.39 -14.74 -17.13
N ASP A 242 1.30 -15.50 -18.23
CA ASP A 242 0.28 -15.29 -19.26
C ASP A 242 -1.14 -15.44 -18.68
N SER A 243 -1.35 -16.35 -17.72
CA SER A 243 -2.65 -16.55 -17.07
C SER A 243 -3.10 -15.41 -16.15
N LEU A 244 -2.20 -14.48 -15.80
CA LEU A 244 -2.54 -13.32 -14.98
C LEU A 244 -3.23 -12.22 -15.78
N GLU A 245 -3.18 -12.27 -17.12
CA GLU A 245 -3.80 -11.29 -18.01
C GLU A 245 -3.39 -9.82 -17.72
N ILE A 246 -2.18 -9.62 -17.20
CA ILE A 246 -1.67 -8.30 -16.76
C ILE A 246 -1.05 -7.46 -17.89
N GLY A 247 -1.03 -7.98 -19.12
CA GLY A 247 -0.49 -7.28 -20.28
C GLY A 247 -0.58 -8.11 -21.55
N PRO A 248 -0.16 -7.54 -22.70
CA PRO A 248 0.00 -8.32 -23.92
C PRO A 248 0.97 -9.48 -23.64
N LYS A 249 0.66 -10.66 -24.19
CA LYS A 249 1.37 -11.93 -23.97
C LYS A 249 2.88 -11.74 -23.76
N VAL A 250 3.45 -12.48 -22.82
CA VAL A 250 4.88 -12.39 -22.49
C VAL A 250 5.73 -12.69 -23.72
N VAL A 251 6.58 -11.73 -24.10
CA VAL A 251 7.54 -11.88 -25.19
C VAL A 251 8.72 -12.70 -24.68
N VAL A 252 8.92 -13.89 -25.25
CA VAL A 252 10.06 -14.74 -24.93
C VAL A 252 11.24 -14.33 -25.81
N LEU A 253 12.35 -13.95 -25.18
CA LEU A 253 13.60 -13.68 -25.90
C LEU A 253 14.49 -14.92 -25.78
N ASN A 254 15.01 -15.39 -26.90
CA ASN A 254 15.94 -16.52 -26.91
C ASN A 254 17.21 -16.16 -26.11
N PRO A 255 17.84 -17.14 -25.43
CA PRO A 255 19.14 -16.93 -24.83
C PRO A 255 20.16 -16.59 -25.94
N GLN A 256 20.94 -15.54 -25.73
CA GLN A 256 22.13 -15.25 -26.53
C GLN A 256 23.28 -16.14 -26.09
#